data_AF-A0A6A9QI55-F1
#
_entry.id   AF-A0A6A9QI55-F1
#
_cell.length_a   1.000
_cell.length_b   1.000
_cell.length_c   1.000
_cell.angle_alpha   90.00
_cell.angle_beta   90.00
_cell.angle_gamma   90.00
#
_symmetry.space_group_name_H-M   'P 1'
#
loop_
_entity.id
_entity.type
_entity.pdbx_description
1 polymer ?
#
loop_
_entity_poly.entity_id
_entity_poly.type
_entity_poly.pdbx_seq_one_letter_code
_entity_poly.pdbx_strand_id
1 'polypeptide(L)'
;MLIKIPYKTEKIFPSDVKGKYAYMKDTVIIIRNQSKVLYIDCAHCNLANYKPPSFLSNYIFEYEIMEGGEYCECIAKTLQEQLKPLFRNPKLCKDEDVTVVIER
;
A
#
# COMPACT_ATOMS: atom_id res chain seq x y z
N MET A 1 10.25 -7.93 17.07
CA MET A 1 9.10 -7.17 17.62
C MET A 1 7.83 -7.57 16.86
N LEU A 2 6.74 -7.89 17.58
CA LEU A 2 5.47 -8.30 16.95
C LEU A 2 4.49 -7.12 16.95
N ILE A 3 3.90 -6.84 15.79
CA ILE A 3 2.93 -5.76 15.60
C ILE A 3 1.66 -6.35 15.01
N LYS A 4 0.52 -5.96 15.58
CA LYS A 4 -0.80 -6.38 15.11
C LYS A 4 -1.52 -5.17 14.54
N ILE A 5 -2.01 -5.29 13.30
CA ILE A 5 -2.68 -4.20 12.61
C ILE A 5 -4.00 -4.69 12.05
N PRO A 6 -5.12 -4.01 12.35
CA PRO A 6 -6.39 -4.35 11.76
C PRO A 6 -6.40 -4.01 10.27
N TYR A 7 -6.97 -4.89 9.44
CA TYR A 7 -7.13 -4.66 8.01
C TYR A 7 -8.26 -3.65 7.75
N LYS A 8 -8.00 -2.38 8.06
CA LYS A 8 -8.90 -1.26 7.78
C LYS A 8 -8.38 -0.51 6.57
N THR A 9 -9.04 -0.73 5.43
CA THR A 9 -8.70 -0.07 4.18
C THR A 9 -9.82 0.80 3.67
N GLU A 10 -9.47 1.85 2.94
CA GLU A 10 -10.41 2.69 2.19
C GLU A 10 -10.10 2.60 0.70
N LYS A 11 -11.12 2.34 -0.12
CA LYS A 11 -10.99 2.30 -1.59
C LYS A 11 -11.27 3.68 -2.17
N ILE A 12 -10.35 4.16 -2.99
CA ILE A 12 -10.43 5.49 -3.61
C ILE A 12 -9.92 5.43 -5.05
N PHE A 13 -10.52 6.26 -5.92
CA PHE A 13 -9.96 6.48 -7.23
C PHE A 13 -8.72 7.39 -7.13
N PRO A 14 -7.71 7.20 -7.99
CA PRO A 14 -6.54 8.09 -8.01
C PRO A 14 -6.89 9.58 -8.17
N SER A 15 -7.99 9.90 -8.85
CA SER A 15 -8.53 11.26 -8.99
C SER A 15 -8.95 11.90 -7.66
N ASP A 16 -9.39 11.07 -6.70
CA ASP A 16 -10.05 11.52 -5.48
C ASP A 16 -9.06 11.76 -4.34
N VAL A 17 -7.81 11.35 -4.54
CA VAL A 17 -6.70 11.54 -3.58
C VAL A 17 -6.51 13.01 -3.21
N LYS A 18 -6.76 13.94 -4.14
CA LYS A 18 -6.52 15.38 -3.94
C LYS A 18 -7.39 16.04 -2.86
N GLY A 19 -8.39 15.34 -2.33
CA GLY A 19 -9.24 15.81 -1.24
C GLY A 19 -8.77 15.35 0.14
N LYS A 20 -9.65 14.62 0.84
CA LYS A 20 -9.47 14.17 2.24
C LYS A 20 -8.14 13.46 2.50
N TYR A 21 -7.62 12.73 1.51
CA TYR A 21 -6.45 11.87 1.65
C TYR A 21 -5.14 12.55 1.24
N ALA A 22 -5.18 13.78 0.75
CA ALA A 22 -4.05 14.43 0.10
C ALA A 22 -2.80 14.52 1.00
N TYR A 23 -3.02 14.77 2.29
CA TYR A 23 -1.97 14.99 3.29
C TYR A 23 -1.59 13.74 4.07
N MET A 24 -2.20 12.58 3.78
CA MET A 24 -1.79 11.33 4.42
C MET A 24 -0.35 11.01 4.04
N LYS A 25 0.43 10.59 5.03
CA LYS A 25 1.82 10.15 4.90
C LYS A 25 1.93 8.73 5.42
N ASP A 26 3.07 8.10 5.15
CA ASP A 26 3.39 6.73 5.56
C ASP A 26 2.21 5.78 5.32
N THR A 27 1.67 5.89 4.12
CA THR A 27 0.43 5.23 3.71
C THR A 27 0.77 4.00 2.90
N VAL A 28 0.21 2.86 3.31
CA VAL A 28 0.25 1.64 2.53
C VAL A 28 -0.75 1.76 1.39
N ILE A 29 -0.28 1.51 0.17
CA ILE A 29 -1.08 1.65 -1.05
C ILE A 29 -1.14 0.29 -1.73
N ILE A 30 -2.34 -0.27 -1.76
CA ILE A 30 -2.66 -1.48 -2.52
C ILE A 30 -3.24 -1.02 -3.86
N ILE A 31 -2.46 -1.13 -4.93
CA ILE A 31 -2.92 -0.84 -6.28
C ILE A 31 -3.61 -2.09 -6.82
N ARG A 32 -4.88 -1.97 -7.17
CA ARG A 32 -5.68 -3.10 -7.64
C ARG A 32 -6.59 -2.71 -8.79
N ASN A 33 -6.96 -3.69 -9.59
CA ASN A 33 -8.08 -3.55 -10.52
C ASN A 33 -9.28 -4.35 -10.00
N GLN A 34 -10.35 -4.43 -10.80
CA GLN A 34 -11.57 -5.16 -10.44
C GLN A 34 -11.32 -6.65 -10.12
N SER A 35 -10.28 -7.25 -10.71
CA SER A 35 -10.02 -8.70 -10.64
C SER A 35 -8.93 -9.11 -9.67
N LYS A 36 -7.90 -8.27 -9.47
CA LYS A 36 -6.67 -8.66 -8.76
C LYS A 36 -5.91 -7.46 -8.19
N VAL A 37 -5.05 -7.75 -7.22
CA VAL A 37 -4.03 -6.81 -6.75
C VAL A 37 -2.89 -6.77 -7.77
N LEU A 38 -2.54 -5.58 -8.22
CA LEU A 38 -1.47 -5.36 -9.20
C LEU A 38 -0.14 -5.12 -8.53
N TYR A 39 -0.12 -4.28 -7.49
CA TYR A 39 1.11 -3.85 -6.83
C TYR A 39 0.80 -3.36 -5.42
N ILE A 40 1.76 -3.48 -4.50
CA ILE A 40 1.64 -2.92 -3.15
C ILE A 40 2.88 -2.07 -2.88
N ASP A 41 2.67 -0.88 -2.35
CA ASP A 41 3.73 0.07 -2.05
C ASP A 41 3.50 0.78 -0.70
N CYS A 42 4.53 1.47 -0.24
CA CYS A 42 4.46 2.39 0.88
C CYS A 42 4.82 3.81 0.42
N ALA A 43 3.91 4.76 0.62
CA ALA A 43 4.15 6.17 0.34
C ALA A 43 4.52 6.94 1.61
N HIS A 44 5.80 7.29 1.75
CA HIS A 44 6.29 8.17 2.82
C HIS A 44 5.99 9.65 2.58
N CYS A 45 5.73 10.03 1.33
CA CYS A 45 5.32 11.38 0.98
C CYS A 45 3.81 11.58 1.14
N ASN A 46 3.36 12.83 1.06
CA ASN A 46 1.93 13.13 0.96
C ASN A 46 1.32 12.32 -0.18
N LEU A 47 0.21 11.62 0.08
CA LEU A 47 -0.43 10.75 -0.90
C LEU A 47 -0.79 11.47 -2.20
N ALA A 48 -1.12 12.76 -2.15
CA ALA A 48 -1.36 13.58 -3.36
C ALA A 48 -0.16 13.65 -4.32
N ASN A 49 1.05 13.43 -3.83
CA ASN A 49 2.29 13.42 -4.60
C ASN A 49 2.74 12.00 -4.97
N TYR A 50 2.07 10.97 -4.46
CA TYR A 50 2.39 9.59 -4.81
C TYR A 50 2.19 9.37 -6.31
N LYS A 51 3.20 8.77 -6.94
CA LYS A 51 3.15 8.40 -8.34
C LYS A 51 3.26 6.88 -8.44
N PRO A 52 2.25 6.20 -9.00
CA PRO A 52 2.33 4.77 -9.21
C PRO A 52 3.49 4.44 -10.16
N PRO A 53 4.10 3.25 -10.05
CA PRO A 53 5.17 2.84 -10.95
C PRO A 53 4.78 2.92 -12.43
N SER A 54 5.71 3.36 -13.28
CA SER A 54 5.45 3.63 -14.71
C SER A 54 4.97 2.40 -15.49
N PHE A 55 5.36 1.19 -15.08
CA PHE A 55 4.89 -0.06 -15.71
C PHE A 55 3.38 -0.30 -15.54
N LEU A 56 2.72 0.41 -14.61
CA LEU A 56 1.27 0.36 -14.42
C LEU A 56 0.50 1.34 -15.32
N SER A 57 1.17 2.16 -16.12
CA SER A 57 0.54 3.21 -16.96
C SER A 57 -0.56 2.71 -17.91
N ASN A 58 -0.48 1.46 -18.35
CA ASN A 58 -1.48 0.84 -19.25
C ASN A 58 -2.62 0.13 -18.50
N TYR A 59 -2.63 0.18 -17.16
CA TYR A 59 -3.65 -0.46 -16.34
C TYR A 59 -4.63 0.57 -15.78
N ILE A 60 -5.91 0.22 -15.81
CA ILE A 60 -6.93 0.91 -15.03
C ILE A 60 -6.94 0.30 -13.63
N PHE A 61 -6.72 1.13 -12.62
CA PHE A 61 -6.63 0.69 -11.23
C PHE A 61 -7.24 1.72 -10.27
N GLU A 62 -7.54 1.22 -9.08
CA GLU A 62 -7.94 1.96 -7.90
C GLU A 62 -6.86 1.82 -6.83
N TYR A 63 -6.88 2.73 -5.87
CA TYR A 63 -6.10 2.58 -4.65
C TYR A 63 -6.99 2.04 -3.55
N GLU A 64 -6.46 1.07 -2.83
CA GLU A 64 -6.95 0.67 -1.52
C GLU A 64 -5.87 1.06 -0.52
N ILE A 65 -6.16 2.05 0.33
CA ILE A 65 -5.19 2.69 1.20
C ILE A 65 -5.38 2.30 2.67
N MET A 66 -4.28 2.25 3.41
CA MET A 66 -4.23 2.00 4.84
C MET A 66 -3.14 2.86 5.48
N GLU A 67 -3.39 3.33 6.69
CA GLU A 67 -2.37 4.04 7.47
C GLU A 67 -1.28 3.05 7.93
N GLY A 68 -0.03 3.32 7.58
CA GLY A 68 1.10 2.45 7.89
C GLY A 68 2.00 2.97 9.01
N GLY A 69 2.10 4.29 9.17
CA GLY A 69 2.97 4.93 10.16
C GLY A 69 4.43 4.47 10.02
N GLU A 70 5.14 4.36 11.15
CA GLU A 70 6.56 3.98 11.15
C GLU A 70 6.85 2.59 10.55
N TYR A 71 5.85 1.71 10.47
CA TYR A 71 6.00 0.34 9.93
C TYR A 71 5.43 0.17 8.52
N CYS A 72 5.08 1.26 7.85
CA CYS A 72 4.40 1.23 6.55
C CYS A 72 5.02 0.25 5.54
N GLU A 73 6.34 0.22 5.40
CA GLU A 73 7.00 -0.72 4.48
C GLU A 73 6.84 -2.19 4.90
N CYS A 74 6.92 -2.49 6.20
CA CYS A 74 6.83 -3.87 6.70
C CYS A 74 5.40 -4.39 6.61
N ILE A 75 4.41 -3.52 6.84
CA ILE A 75 3.00 -3.82 6.60
C ILE A 75 2.76 -4.12 5.12
N ALA A 76 3.29 -3.26 4.24
CA ALA A 76 3.19 -3.44 2.79
C ALA A 76 3.84 -4.76 2.34
N LYS A 77 5.00 -5.14 2.92
CA LYS A 77 5.67 -6.42 2.65
C LYS A 77 4.80 -7.61 3.06
N THR A 78 4.26 -7.60 4.28
CA THR A 78 3.35 -8.65 4.76
C THR A 78 2.10 -8.77 3.89
N LEU A 79 1.52 -7.64 3.48
CA LEU A 79 0.39 -7.64 2.54
C LEU A 79 0.76 -8.21 1.18
N GLN A 80 1.95 -7.90 0.67
CA GLN A 80 2.42 -8.44 -0.60
C GLN A 80 2.53 -9.96 -0.57
N GLU A 81 3.00 -10.54 0.54
CA GLU A 81 3.10 -11.98 0.72
C GLU A 81 1.72 -12.65 0.81
N GLN A 82 0.76 -12.01 1.50
CA GLN A 82 -0.60 -12.54 1.67
C GLN A 82 -1.47 -12.39 0.41
N LEU A 83 -1.45 -11.21 -0.22
CA LEU A 83 -2.32 -10.85 -1.33
C LEU A 83 -1.76 -11.26 -2.70
N LYS A 84 -0.47 -11.57 -2.77
CA LYS A 84 0.21 -12.10 -3.97
C LYS A 84 -0.06 -11.23 -5.22
N PRO A 85 0.38 -9.95 -5.21
CA PRO A 85 0.14 -9.04 -6.32
C PRO A 85 0.79 -9.55 -7.62
N LEU A 86 0.25 -9.10 -8.75
CA LEU A 86 0.78 -9.43 -10.07
C LEU A 86 2.26 -9.03 -10.23
N PHE A 87 2.62 -7.86 -9.70
CA PHE A 87 3.97 -7.34 -9.68
C PHE A 87 4.43 -7.17 -8.23
N ARG A 88 5.63 -7.68 -7.93
CA ARG A 88 6.24 -7.56 -6.61
C ARG A 88 7.09 -6.30 -6.50
N ASN A 89 7.00 -5.63 -5.37
CA ASN A 89 7.90 -4.57 -4.93
C ASN A 89 9.03 -5.18 -4.08
N PRO A 90 10.27 -5.27 -4.60
CA PRO A 90 11.40 -5.82 -3.84
C PRO A 90 11.99 -4.82 -2.83
N LYS A 91 11.53 -3.56 -2.82
CA LYS A 91 12.11 -2.51 -1.98
C LYS A 91 11.48 -2.42 -0.59
N LEU A 92 10.41 -3.17 -0.33
CA LEU A 92 9.66 -3.10 0.94
C LEU A 92 10.42 -3.78 2.08
N CYS A 93 10.64 -3.05 3.17
CA CYS A 93 11.06 -3.52 4.49
C CYS A 93 12.20 -4.55 4.47
N LYS A 94 13.41 -4.03 4.63
CA LYS A 94 14.64 -4.83 4.76
C LYS A 94 14.89 -5.31 6.19
N ASP A 95 14.14 -4.81 7.15
CA ASP A 95 14.26 -5.22 8.54
C ASP A 95 13.63 -6.60 8.74
N GLU A 96 14.40 -7.56 9.24
CA GLU A 96 13.96 -8.93 9.52
C GLU A 96 13.48 -9.10 10.97
N ASP A 97 13.73 -8.12 11.85
CA ASP A 97 13.38 -8.20 13.26
C ASP A 97 11.93 -7.77 13.55
N VAL A 98 11.23 -7.20 12.56
CA VAL A 98 9.82 -6.77 12.67
C VAL A 98 8.89 -7.80 12.06
N THR A 99 8.00 -8.35 12.89
CA THR A 99 6.93 -9.26 12.45
C THR A 99 5.60 -8.51 12.49
N VAL A 100 4.94 -8.36 11.34
CA VAL A 100 3.61 -7.76 11.24
C VAL A 100 2.57 -8.87 11.04
N VAL A 101 1.49 -8.81 11.82
CA VAL A 101 0.31 -9.66 11.69
C VAL A 101 -0.88 -8.79 11.35
N ILE A 102 -1.57 -9.14 10.28
CA ILE A 102 -2.72 -8.41 9.78
C ILE A 102 -3.99 -9.12 10.22
N GLU A 103 -4.75 -8.48 11.10
CA GLU A 103 -5.99 -9.02 11.68
C GLU A 103 -7.18 -8.62 10.79
N ARG A 104 -7.94 -9.61 10.32
CA ARG A 104 -9.11 -9.42 9.44
C ARG A 104 -10.41 -9.36 10.22
#